data_AF-A0A1A8Q638-F1
#
_entry.id   AF-A0A1A8Q638-F1
#
_cell.length_a   1.000
_cell.length_b   1.000
_cell.length_c   1.000
_cell.angle_alpha   90.00
_cell.angle_beta   90.00
_cell.angle_gamma   90.00
#
_symmetry.space_group_name_H-M   'P 1'
#
loop_
_entity.id
_entity.type
_entity.pdbx_description
1 polymer ?
#
loop_
_entity_poly.entity_id
_entity_poly.type
_entity_poly.pdbx_seq_one_letter_code
_entity_poly.pdbx_strand_id
1 'polypeptide(L)' 'KVKLDTGAQVNVISEAEFKRIRPRPKIHATSVKVSGYSGSEIPVKGKCMVKVTHKDKEHTLTFIVVPKNVQ' A
#
# COMPACT_ATOMS: atom_id res chain seq x y z
N LYS A 1 10.03 -0.93 -9.17
CA LYS A 1 10.80 0.20 -8.57
C LYS A 1 9.90 0.91 -7.58
N VAL A 2 10.34 1.11 -6.34
CA VAL A 2 9.56 1.84 -5.32
C VAL A 2 9.58 3.33 -5.68
N LYS A 3 8.43 3.99 -5.59
CA LYS A 3 8.30 5.44 -5.74
C LYS A 3 8.02 6.04 -4.35
N LEU A 4 8.77 7.07 -3.99
CA LEU A 4 8.45 7.89 -2.84
C LEU A 4 7.49 8.97 -3.32
N ASP A 5 6.29 8.98 -2.77
CA ASP A 5 5.27 9.96 -3.08
C ASP A 5 4.89 10.73 -1.82
N THR A 6 5.29 12.00 -1.75
CA THR A 6 4.98 12.91 -0.63
C THR A 6 3.65 13.63 -0.81
N GLY A 7 3.03 13.54 -1.99
CA GLY A 7 1.71 14.11 -2.29
C GLY A 7 0.56 13.20 -1.86
N ALA A 8 0.83 11.91 -1.65
CA ALA A 8 -0.15 10.96 -1.16
C ALA A 8 -0.22 10.95 0.38
N GLN A 9 -1.44 10.91 0.92
CA GLN A 9 -1.68 10.80 2.36
C GLN A 9 -1.48 9.38 2.90
N VAL A 10 -1.46 8.37 2.03
CA VAL A 10 -1.38 6.94 2.39
C VAL A 10 -0.39 6.23 1.48
N ASN A 11 0.26 5.18 2.00
CA ASN A 11 1.05 4.29 1.15
C ASN A 11 0.14 3.31 0.43
N VAL A 12 0.39 3.08 -0.85
CA VAL A 12 -0.38 2.15 -1.68
C VAL A 12 0.53 1.04 -2.19
N ILE A 13 0.03 -0.19 -2.20
CA ILE A 13 0.70 -1.34 -2.80
C ILE A 13 -0.28 -2.11 -3.68
N SER A 14 0.16 -2.54 -4.86
CA SER A 14 -0.69 -3.38 -5.71
C SER A 14 -0.80 -4.79 -5.14
N GLU A 15 -1.91 -5.45 -5.42
CA GLU A 15 -2.16 -6.84 -5.00
C GLU A 15 -1.06 -7.79 -5.51
N ALA A 16 -0.52 -7.54 -6.71
CA ALA A 16 0.58 -8.31 -7.28
C ALA A 16 1.85 -8.22 -6.42
N GLU A 17 2.25 -7.01 -6.03
CA GLU A 17 3.42 -6.81 -5.17
C GLU A 17 3.18 -7.33 -3.75
N PHE A 18 1.99 -7.10 -3.18
CA PHE A 18 1.60 -7.68 -1.90
C PHE A 18 1.74 -9.21 -1.90
N LYS A 19 1.31 -9.89 -2.98
CA LYS A 19 1.43 -11.34 -3.13
C LYS A 19 2.89 -11.82 -3.17
N ARG A 20 3.87 -10.95 -3.45
CA ARG A 20 5.30 -11.29 -3.47
C ARG A 20 5.98 -11.18 -2.10
N ILE A 21 5.40 -10.43 -1.15
CA ILE A 21 5.98 -10.23 0.20
C ILE A 21 6.03 -11.55 0.99
N ARG A 22 7.15 -11.79 1.69
CA ARG A 22 7.38 -12.94 2.58
C ARG A 22 8.05 -12.49 3.90
N PRO A 23 7.61 -12.99 5.08
CA PRO A 23 6.34 -13.71 5.27
C PRO A 23 5.17 -12.81 4.87
N ARG A 24 4.15 -13.40 4.24
CA ARG A 24 3.04 -12.60 3.69
C ARG A 24 2.18 -12.06 4.85
N PRO A 25 2.00 -10.74 4.99
CA PRO A 25 1.13 -10.19 6.02
C PRO A 25 -0.34 -10.44 5.69
N LYS A 26 -1.21 -10.40 6.70
CA LYS A 26 -2.66 -10.52 6.51
C LYS A 26 -3.22 -9.20 5.95
N ILE A 27 -4.22 -9.32 5.07
CA ILE A 27 -5.06 -8.19 4.68
C ILE A 27 -6.16 -8.06 5.72
N HIS A 28 -6.38 -6.84 6.19
CA HIS A 28 -7.47 -6.47 7.09
C HIS A 28 -8.47 -5.59 6.35
N ALA A 29 -9.75 -5.74 6.68
CA ALA A 29 -10.80 -4.85 6.21
C ALA A 29 -10.50 -3.39 6.63
N THR A 30 -10.93 -2.44 5.80
CA THR A 30 -10.73 -1.01 6.05
C THR A 30 -11.90 -0.22 5.49
N SER A 31 -12.27 0.87 6.17
CA SER A 31 -13.25 1.86 5.70
C SER A 31 -12.60 3.00 4.91
N VAL A 32 -11.27 2.98 4.75
CA VAL A 32 -10.51 3.98 3.99
C VAL A 32 -10.90 3.91 2.53
N LYS A 33 -11.37 5.04 1.99
CA LYS A 33 -11.51 5.27 0.55
C LYS A 33 -10.25 5.93 0.03
N VAL A 34 -9.82 5.53 -1.16
CA VAL A 34 -8.65 6.12 -1.83
C VAL A 34 -9.12 6.73 -3.13
N SER A 35 -8.76 7.99 -3.36
CA SER A 35 -9.03 8.70 -4.60
C SER A 35 -7.72 9.11 -5.25
N GLY A 36 -7.65 8.99 -6.57
CA GLY A 36 -6.54 9.49 -7.37
C GLY A 36 -6.60 11.01 -7.49
N TYR A 37 -5.55 11.58 -8.09
CA TYR A 37 -5.44 13.04 -8.26
C TYR A 37 -6.61 13.66 -9.03
N SER A 38 -7.18 12.93 -10.01
CA SER A 38 -8.35 13.39 -10.78
C SER A 38 -9.69 13.23 -10.05
N GLY A 39 -9.67 12.83 -8.78
CA GLY A 39 -10.88 12.54 -7.99
C GLY A 39 -11.49 11.16 -8.28
N SER A 40 -10.89 10.36 -9.16
CA SER A 40 -11.35 9.01 -9.46
C SER A 40 -11.18 8.08 -8.25
N GLU A 41 -12.21 7.29 -7.94
CA GLU A 41 -12.15 6.33 -6.85
C GLU A 41 -11.30 5.12 -7.24
N ILE A 42 -10.39 4.75 -6.34
CA ILE A 42 -9.50 3.61 -6.49
C ILE A 42 -10.05 2.47 -5.64
N PRO A 43 -10.38 1.31 -6.23
CA PRO A 43 -10.90 0.18 -5.47
C PRO A 43 -9.89 -0.29 -4.41
N VAL A 44 -10.38 -0.48 -3.19
CA VAL A 44 -9.57 -0.93 -2.05
C VAL A 44 -9.89 -2.39 -1.71
N LYS A 45 -8.86 -3.23 -1.63
CA LYS A 45 -8.96 -4.63 -1.16
C LYS A 45 -8.85 -4.75 0.36
N GLY A 46 -8.19 -3.79 0.99
CA GLY A 46 -7.96 -3.76 2.43
C GLY A 46 -6.67 -3.02 2.77
N LYS A 47 -6.20 -3.19 4.01
CA LYS A 47 -4.91 -2.69 4.46
C LYS A 47 -4.03 -3.81 5.01
N CYS A 48 -2.71 -3.65 4.93
CA CYS A 48 -1.76 -4.54 5.56
C CYS A 48 -0.63 -3.76 6.24
N MET A 49 0.03 -4.41 7.20
CA MET A 49 1.23 -3.89 7.84
C MET A 49 2.44 -4.64 7.30
N VAL A 50 3.45 -3.90 6.84
CA VAL A 50 4.67 -4.45 6.24
C VAL A 50 5.86 -3.91 7.04
N LYS A 51 6.73 -4.82 7.49
CA LYS A 51 8.05 -4.44 8.00
C LYS A 51 8.96 -4.13 6.82
N VAL A 52 9.54 -2.94 6.81
CA VAL A 52 10.50 -2.49 5.81
C VAL A 52 11.80 -2.10 6.49
N THR A 53 12.92 -2.37 5.84
CA THR A 53 14.24 -1.97 6.31
C THR A 53 14.73 -0.83 5.44
N HIS A 54 15.10 0.30 6.05
CA HIS A 54 15.66 1.44 5.35
C HIS A 54 16.80 2.03 6.19
N LYS A 55 18.00 2.14 5.60
CA LYS A 55 19.23 2.59 6.29
C LYS A 55 19.45 1.87 7.62
N ASP A 56 19.39 0.53 7.58
CA ASP A 56 19.58 -0.37 8.72
C ASP A 56 18.57 -0.21 9.88
N LYS A 57 17.48 0.52 9.64
CA LYS A 57 16.37 0.67 10.58
C LYS A 57 15.14 -0.06 10.07
N GLU A 58 14.54 -0.86 10.95
CA GLU A 58 13.24 -1.48 10.69
C GLU A 58 12.11 -0.50 11.02
N HIS A 59 11.17 -0.39 10.10
CA HIS A 59 9.95 0.38 10.25
C HIS A 59 8.75 -0.49 9.89
N THR A 60 7.68 -0.40 10.68
CA THR A 60 6.41 -1.03 10.30
C THR A 60 5.53 0.03 9.64
N LEU A 61 5.21 -0.18 8.37
CA LEU A 61 4.40 0.73 7.57
C LEU A 61 3.04 0.12 7.24
N THR A 62 2.02 0.96 7.24
CA THR A 62 0.69 0.58 6.76
C THR A 62 0.59 0.87 5.27
N PHE A 63 0.12 -0.12 4.50
CA PHE A 63 -0.18 0.00 3.08
C PHE A 63 -1.66 -0.30 2.80
N ILE A 64 -2.27 0.47 1.92
CA ILE A 64 -3.55 0.16 1.31
C ILE A 64 -3.31 -0.74 0.09
N VAL A 65 -3.99 -1.89 0.05
CA VAL A 65 -3.87 -2.85 -1.04
C VAL A 65 -4.92 -2.56 -2.10
N VAL A 66 -4.48 -2.39 -3.35
CA VAL A 66 -5.32 -2.05 -4.50
C VAL A 66 -5.16 -3.10 -5.62
N PRO A 67 -6.18 -3.34 -6.47
CA PRO A 67 -6.15 -4.43 -7.45
C PRO A 67 -5.21 -4.18 -8.64
N LYS A 68 -4.94 -2.92 -8.99
CA LYS A 68 -4.06 -2.53 -10.10
C LYS A 68 -3.01 -1.54 -9.62
N ASN A 69 -1.92 -1.41 -10.35
CA ASN A 69 -0.98 -0.30 -10.15
C ASN A 69 -1.72 0.99 -10.47
N VAL A 70 -2.09 1.73 -9.44
CA VAL A 70 -2.52 3.12 -9.58
C VAL A 70 -1.27 3.97 -9.76
N GLN A 71 -1.29 4.79 -10.80
CA GLN A 71 -0.30 5.82 -11.10
C GLN A 71 -0.96 7.17 -11.01
#